data_AF-A0A2J8Y6P0-F1
#
_entry.id   AF-A0A2J8Y6P0-F1
#
_cell.length_a   1.000
_cell.length_b   1.000
_cell.length_c   1.000
_cell.angle_alpha   90.00
_cell.angle_beta   90.00
_cell.angle_gamma   90.00
#
_symmetry.space_group_name_H-M   'P 1'
#
loop_
_entity.id
_entity.type
_entity.pdbx_description
1 polymer ?
#
loop_
_entity_poly.entity_id
_entity_poly.type
_entity_poly.pdbx_seq_one_letter_code
_entity_poly.pdbx_strand_id
1 'polypeptide(L)'
;PGDKARKVLNDIISTMFNRKFMEELFKPQELYSKKALRTVYERLAHASIMKLNQASMDKLYDLMTMAFKYQVLLCPRPKDVLLVTFNHLDTIKGFIRDSPTILQQVDEAFQQLTEIYGGLSAGEFQLIRQTLLIFFQDLHIRVSMFLKDKVQNNNGRFVLPVSGPVPWGTEVPGLIRMFNNKGEEVKRIEFKHGGNYVPAPKEGSFELYGDRVLKLGTNMYSVNRPVETHMSGSSKNLASRTQTSSANQARRVIL
;
A
#
# COMPACT_ATOMS: atom_id res chain seq x y z
N PRO A 1 -6.94 -31.38 -8.49
CA PRO A 1 -6.67 -30.29 -7.52
C PRO A 1 -6.82 -28.89 -8.12
N GLY A 2 -6.28 -28.66 -9.32
CA GLY A 2 -6.36 -27.37 -10.03
C GLY A 2 -7.79 -26.92 -10.36
N ASP A 3 -8.66 -27.79 -10.86
CA ASP A 3 -10.03 -27.40 -11.24
C ASP A 3 -10.88 -26.94 -10.05
N LYS A 4 -10.73 -27.60 -8.89
CA LYS A 4 -11.44 -27.22 -7.65
C LYS A 4 -10.97 -25.85 -7.15
N ALA A 5 -9.67 -25.59 -7.16
CA ALA A 5 -9.13 -24.29 -6.77
C ALA A 5 -9.60 -23.16 -7.70
N ARG A 6 -9.64 -23.41 -9.01
CA ARG A 6 -10.18 -22.45 -10.00
C ARG A 6 -11.65 -22.15 -9.76
N LYS A 7 -12.46 -23.19 -9.55
CA LYS A 7 -13.89 -23.02 -9.27
C LYS A 7 -14.11 -22.18 -8.00
N VAL A 8 -13.36 -22.46 -6.95
CA VAL A 8 -13.41 -21.68 -5.70
C VAL A 8 -13.09 -20.20 -5.94
N LEU A 9 -12.06 -19.89 -6.73
CA LEU A 9 -11.71 -18.51 -7.06
C LEU A 9 -12.80 -17.83 -7.90
N ASN A 10 -13.29 -18.47 -8.96
CA ASN A 10 -14.38 -17.93 -9.77
C ASN A 10 -15.65 -17.69 -8.93
N ASP A 11 -16.01 -18.59 -8.01
CA ASP A 11 -17.18 -18.43 -7.14
C ASP A 11 -17.03 -17.21 -6.19
N ILE A 12 -15.85 -17.02 -5.61
CA ILE A 12 -15.55 -15.87 -4.74
C ILE A 12 -15.59 -14.57 -5.54
N ILE A 13 -14.92 -14.52 -6.69
CA ILE A 13 -14.86 -13.32 -7.54
C ILE A 13 -16.26 -12.98 -8.07
N SER A 14 -17.01 -13.95 -8.57
CA SER A 14 -18.39 -13.76 -9.04
C SER A 14 -19.31 -13.18 -7.96
N THR A 15 -19.13 -13.60 -6.71
CA THR A 15 -19.89 -13.05 -5.57
C THR A 15 -19.44 -11.63 -5.22
N MET A 16 -18.13 -11.37 -5.23
CA MET A 16 -17.54 -10.08 -4.90
C MET A 16 -17.87 -8.98 -5.92
N PHE A 17 -18.00 -9.34 -7.20
CA PHE A 17 -18.31 -8.43 -8.30
C PHE A 17 -19.74 -8.62 -8.83
N ASN A 18 -20.61 -9.25 -8.04
CA ASN A 18 -22.01 -9.37 -8.41
C ASN A 18 -22.62 -7.98 -8.57
N ARG A 19 -23.33 -7.76 -9.69
CA ARG A 19 -23.96 -6.48 -10.03
C ARG A 19 -24.74 -5.85 -8.86
N LYS A 20 -25.62 -6.61 -8.19
CA LYS A 20 -26.42 -6.08 -7.08
C LYS A 20 -25.56 -5.64 -5.90
N PHE A 21 -24.49 -6.38 -5.62
CA PHE A 21 -23.57 -6.03 -4.55
C PHE A 21 -22.78 -4.76 -4.90
N MET A 22 -22.28 -4.65 -6.13
CA MET A 22 -21.56 -3.45 -6.60
C MET A 22 -22.47 -2.21 -6.61
N GLU A 23 -23.71 -2.34 -7.08
CA GLU A 23 -24.71 -1.26 -7.07
C GLU A 23 -24.98 -0.73 -5.65
N GLU A 24 -25.05 -1.59 -4.64
CA GLU A 24 -25.17 -1.15 -3.24
C GLU A 24 -23.85 -0.58 -2.70
N LEU A 25 -22.71 -1.17 -3.06
CA LEU A 25 -21.39 -0.75 -2.58
C LEU A 25 -21.02 0.68 -3.02
N PHE A 26 -21.41 1.07 -4.24
CA PHE A 26 -21.11 2.39 -4.80
C PHE A 26 -22.12 3.47 -4.43
N LYS A 27 -23.18 3.15 -3.69
CA LYS A 27 -24.04 4.20 -3.11
C LYS A 27 -23.21 5.03 -2.12
N PRO A 28 -23.37 6.37 -2.14
CA PRO A 28 -22.77 7.21 -1.11
C PRO A 28 -23.20 6.72 0.27
N GLN A 29 -22.22 6.35 1.08
CA GLN A 29 -22.44 5.78 2.40
C GLN A 29 -21.28 6.13 3.33
N GLU A 30 -21.57 6.22 4.62
CA GLU A 30 -20.52 6.29 5.62
C GLU A 30 -19.71 5.00 5.67
N LEU A 31 -18.48 5.08 6.20
CA LEU A 31 -17.65 3.91 6.37
C LEU A 31 -18.31 2.91 7.31
N TYR A 32 -18.34 1.63 6.93
CA TYR A 32 -18.92 0.57 7.74
C TYR A 32 -18.26 0.49 9.12
N SER A 33 -19.05 0.12 10.13
CA SER A 33 -18.49 -0.28 11.42
C SER A 33 -17.58 -1.51 11.25
N LYS A 34 -16.58 -1.66 12.15
CA LYS A 34 -15.68 -2.84 12.16
C LYS A 34 -16.45 -4.17 12.18
N LYS A 35 -17.58 -4.21 12.90
CA LYS A 35 -18.45 -5.39 12.95
C LYS A 35 -19.14 -5.66 11.61
N ALA A 36 -19.71 -4.63 10.98
CA ALA A 36 -20.37 -4.76 9.68
C ALA A 36 -19.38 -5.17 8.58
N LEU A 37 -18.21 -4.53 8.52
CA LEU A 37 -17.14 -4.88 7.58
C LEU A 37 -16.72 -6.35 7.74
N ARG A 38 -16.56 -6.80 8.99
CA ARG A 38 -16.24 -8.19 9.29
C ARG A 38 -17.32 -9.16 8.79
N THR A 39 -18.60 -8.84 8.99
CA THR A 39 -19.70 -9.67 8.49
C THR A 39 -19.70 -9.76 6.96
N VAL A 40 -19.44 -8.66 6.25
CA VAL A 40 -19.30 -8.68 4.78
C VAL A 40 -18.12 -9.55 4.37
N TYR A 41 -16.97 -9.40 5.04
CA TYR A 41 -15.77 -10.18 4.77
C TYR A 41 -16.00 -11.69 4.95
N GLU A 42 -16.63 -12.10 6.06
CA GLU A 42 -16.93 -13.51 6.34
C GLU A 42 -17.87 -14.12 5.29
N ARG A 43 -18.88 -13.36 4.83
CA ARG A 43 -19.79 -13.78 3.76
C ARG A 43 -19.05 -13.98 2.43
N LEU A 44 -18.15 -13.07 2.08
CA LEU A 44 -17.34 -13.18 0.85
C LEU A 44 -16.36 -14.35 0.89
N ALA A 45 -15.63 -14.53 2.00
CA ALA A 45 -14.68 -15.63 2.16
C ALA A 45 -15.36 -17.00 2.08
N HIS A 46 -16.60 -17.09 2.56
CA HIS A 46 -17.43 -18.30 2.50
C HIS A 46 -18.41 -18.33 1.33
N ALA A 47 -18.22 -17.50 0.30
CA ALA A 47 -19.04 -17.53 -0.90
C ALA A 47 -18.88 -18.84 -1.68
N SER A 48 -17.72 -19.48 -1.59
CA SER A 48 -17.45 -20.77 -2.22
C SER A 48 -17.82 -21.97 -1.34
N ILE A 49 -17.65 -23.16 -1.93
CA ILE A 49 -17.78 -24.46 -1.25
C ILE A 49 -16.72 -24.63 -0.15
N MET A 50 -15.53 -24.06 -0.30
CA MET A 50 -14.49 -24.15 0.73
C MET A 50 -14.87 -23.29 1.93
N LYS A 51 -14.96 -23.94 3.10
CA LYS A 51 -15.23 -23.28 4.38
C LYS A 51 -13.97 -23.27 5.23
N LEU A 52 -13.73 -22.15 5.88
CA LEU A 52 -12.71 -22.01 6.90
C LEU A 52 -13.37 -22.18 8.26
N ASN A 53 -12.65 -22.79 9.20
CA ASN A 53 -13.08 -22.79 10.59
C ASN A 53 -12.92 -21.37 11.19
N GLN A 54 -13.55 -21.13 12.33
CA GLN A 54 -13.55 -19.81 12.96
C GLN A 54 -12.13 -19.28 13.23
N ALA A 55 -11.25 -20.12 13.79
CA ALA A 55 -9.87 -19.71 14.10
C ALA A 55 -9.07 -19.31 12.86
N SER A 56 -9.26 -20.01 11.74
CA SER A 56 -8.65 -19.67 10.45
C SER A 56 -9.24 -18.40 9.85
N MET A 57 -10.57 -18.20 9.98
CA MET A 57 -11.24 -16.97 9.55
C MET A 57 -10.76 -15.74 10.33
N ASP A 58 -10.59 -15.86 11.65
CA ASP A 58 -10.07 -14.78 12.50
C ASP A 58 -8.67 -14.36 12.05
N LYS A 59 -7.77 -15.34 11.86
CA LYS A 59 -6.40 -15.09 11.38
C LYS A 59 -6.37 -14.45 10.00
N LEU A 60 -7.25 -14.89 9.11
CA LEU A 60 -7.35 -14.36 7.76
C LEU A 60 -7.83 -12.89 7.78
N TYR A 61 -8.84 -12.57 8.59
CA TYR A 61 -9.32 -11.20 8.76
C TYR A 61 -8.25 -10.28 9.35
N ASP A 62 -7.54 -10.74 10.39
CA ASP A 62 -6.43 -10.01 11.00
C ASP A 62 -5.29 -9.75 10.01
N LEU A 63 -4.93 -10.76 9.21
CA LEU A 63 -3.93 -10.61 8.15
C LEU A 63 -4.36 -9.57 7.13
N MET A 64 -5.59 -9.66 6.60
CA MET A 64 -6.07 -8.75 5.55
C MET A 64 -6.20 -7.31 6.04
N THR A 65 -6.71 -7.10 7.26
CA THR A 65 -6.84 -5.75 7.84
C THR A 65 -5.48 -5.12 8.11
N MET A 66 -4.53 -5.86 8.68
CA MET A 66 -3.17 -5.35 8.89
C MET A 66 -2.43 -5.13 7.57
N ALA A 67 -2.64 -5.99 6.57
CA ALA A 67 -2.08 -5.82 5.24
C ALA A 67 -2.58 -4.57 4.55
N PHE A 68 -3.89 -4.34 4.56
CA PHE A 68 -4.49 -3.16 3.97
C PHE A 68 -4.02 -1.89 4.70
N LYS A 69 -4.03 -1.88 6.03
CA LYS A 69 -3.46 -0.80 6.85
C LYS A 69 -2.03 -0.46 6.42
N TYR A 70 -1.18 -1.47 6.27
CA TYR A 70 0.21 -1.30 5.85
C TYR A 70 0.31 -0.66 4.45
N GLN A 71 -0.49 -1.13 3.49
CA GLN A 71 -0.48 -0.59 2.12
C GLN A 71 -0.95 0.87 2.08
N VAL A 72 -2.00 1.24 2.82
CA VAL A 72 -2.48 2.64 2.89
C VAL A 72 -1.45 3.55 3.58
N LEU A 73 -0.75 3.05 4.60
CA LEU A 73 0.35 3.79 5.24
C LEU A 73 1.48 4.08 4.25
N LEU A 74 1.80 3.12 3.38
CA LEU A 74 2.91 3.24 2.42
C LEU A 74 2.57 4.00 1.14
N CYS A 75 1.31 4.36 0.89
CA CYS A 75 0.95 5.13 -0.31
C CYS A 75 1.73 6.47 -0.34
N PRO A 76 2.58 6.72 -1.35
CA PRO A 76 3.35 7.96 -1.42
C PRO A 76 2.45 9.19 -1.57
N ARG A 77 1.42 9.10 -2.43
CA ARG A 77 0.38 10.12 -2.61
C ARG A 77 -0.96 9.58 -2.15
N PRO A 78 -1.89 10.44 -1.71
CA PRO A 78 -3.24 10.00 -1.35
C PRO A 78 -3.98 9.30 -2.51
N LYS A 79 -3.83 9.82 -3.74
CA LYS A 79 -4.41 9.21 -4.94
C LYS A 79 -3.85 7.82 -5.28
N ASP A 80 -2.68 7.45 -4.74
CA ASP A 80 -2.09 6.13 -5.00
C ASP A 80 -2.89 5.00 -4.35
N VAL A 81 -3.81 5.28 -3.41
CA VAL A 81 -4.80 4.30 -2.91
C VAL A 81 -5.65 3.75 -4.06
N LEU A 82 -5.95 4.57 -5.07
CA LEU A 82 -6.67 4.10 -6.26
C LEU A 82 -5.81 3.17 -7.12
N LEU A 83 -4.49 3.45 -7.25
CA LEU A 83 -3.55 2.54 -7.92
C LEU A 83 -3.41 1.20 -7.19
N VAL A 84 -3.45 1.20 -5.84
CA VAL A 84 -3.49 -0.04 -5.03
C VAL A 84 -4.74 -0.85 -5.38
N THR A 85 -5.90 -0.20 -5.44
CA THR A 85 -7.17 -0.83 -5.85
C THR A 85 -7.07 -1.39 -7.26
N PHE A 86 -6.48 -0.66 -8.22
CA PHE A 86 -6.30 -1.14 -9.59
C PHE A 86 -5.34 -2.33 -9.67
N ASN A 87 -4.25 -2.34 -8.90
CA ASN A 87 -3.39 -3.52 -8.77
C ASN A 87 -4.14 -4.74 -8.22
N HIS A 88 -5.07 -4.54 -7.28
CA HIS A 88 -5.93 -5.62 -6.80
C HIS A 88 -6.83 -6.14 -7.92
N LEU A 89 -7.46 -5.26 -8.70
CA LEU A 89 -8.31 -5.65 -9.82
C LEU A 89 -7.52 -6.38 -10.92
N ASP A 90 -6.34 -5.88 -11.29
CA ASP A 90 -5.46 -6.53 -12.26
C ASP A 90 -5.08 -7.95 -11.80
N THR A 91 -4.75 -8.10 -10.51
CA THR A 91 -4.44 -9.41 -9.91
C THR A 91 -5.67 -10.33 -9.93
N ILE A 92 -6.86 -9.81 -9.59
CA ILE A 92 -8.12 -10.55 -9.61
C ILE A 92 -8.44 -11.03 -11.02
N LYS A 93 -8.28 -10.20 -12.05
CA LYS A 93 -8.45 -10.60 -13.46
C LYS A 93 -7.55 -11.78 -13.82
N GLY A 94 -6.31 -11.79 -13.33
CA GLY A 94 -5.37 -12.89 -13.50
C GLY A 94 -5.79 -14.22 -12.83
N PHE A 95 -6.71 -14.19 -11.87
CA PHE A 95 -7.26 -15.39 -11.25
C PHE A 95 -8.47 -15.97 -11.97
N ILE A 96 -9.17 -15.17 -12.77
CA ILE A 96 -10.36 -15.61 -13.52
C ILE A 96 -9.91 -16.56 -14.62
N ARG A 97 -10.61 -17.70 -14.74
CA ARG A 97 -10.39 -18.66 -15.83
C ARG A 97 -11.69 -19.06 -16.48
N ASP A 98 -11.69 -19.07 -17.80
CA ASP A 98 -12.78 -19.57 -18.65
C ASP A 98 -14.16 -18.97 -18.30
N SER A 99 -14.19 -17.69 -17.89
CA SER A 99 -15.42 -16.99 -17.54
C SER A 99 -15.43 -15.53 -18.00
N PRO A 100 -15.85 -15.28 -19.26
CA PRO A 100 -15.95 -13.93 -19.80
C PRO A 100 -16.91 -13.03 -19.00
N THR A 101 -17.98 -13.60 -18.44
CA THR A 101 -18.96 -12.86 -17.64
C THR A 101 -18.35 -12.31 -16.34
N ILE A 102 -17.55 -13.10 -15.63
CA ILE A 102 -16.88 -12.61 -14.40
C ILE A 102 -15.85 -11.55 -14.76
N LEU A 103 -15.11 -11.74 -15.87
CA LEU A 103 -14.16 -10.75 -16.34
C LEU A 103 -14.85 -9.40 -16.64
N GLN A 104 -15.98 -9.43 -17.35
CA GLN A 104 -16.79 -8.26 -17.63
C GLN A 104 -17.25 -7.56 -16.34
N GLN A 105 -17.69 -8.29 -15.33
CA GLN A 105 -18.08 -7.71 -14.03
C GLN A 105 -16.93 -6.96 -13.34
N VAL A 106 -15.70 -7.48 -13.45
CA VAL A 106 -14.52 -6.80 -12.90
C VAL A 106 -14.15 -5.56 -13.72
N ASP A 107 -14.31 -5.61 -15.05
CA ASP A 107 -14.11 -4.44 -15.93
C ASP A 107 -15.14 -3.34 -15.67
N GLU A 108 -16.42 -3.69 -15.47
CA GLU A 108 -17.49 -2.76 -15.08
C GLU A 108 -17.22 -2.10 -13.72
N ALA A 109 -16.67 -2.85 -12.76
CA ALA A 109 -16.26 -2.30 -11.47
C ALA A 109 -15.08 -1.33 -11.61
N PHE A 110 -14.13 -1.61 -12.50
CA PHE A 110 -13.03 -0.70 -12.81
C PHE A 110 -13.55 0.61 -13.41
N GLN A 111 -14.50 0.53 -14.36
CA GLN A 111 -15.11 1.71 -14.98
C GLN A 111 -15.81 2.58 -13.93
N GLN A 112 -16.63 1.98 -13.07
CA GLN A 112 -17.30 2.71 -11.98
C GLN A 112 -16.31 3.38 -11.02
N LEU A 113 -15.21 2.71 -10.66
CA LEU A 113 -14.16 3.31 -9.83
C LEU A 113 -13.51 4.52 -10.52
N THR A 114 -13.27 4.42 -11.83
CA THR A 114 -12.66 5.51 -12.61
C THR A 114 -13.61 6.70 -12.72
N GLU A 115 -14.89 6.45 -12.98
CA GLU A 115 -15.92 7.49 -13.07
C GLU A 115 -16.13 8.21 -11.73
N ILE A 116 -16.17 7.47 -10.62
CA ILE A 116 -16.44 8.04 -9.29
C ILE A 116 -15.21 8.72 -8.70
N TYR A 117 -14.03 8.11 -8.80
CA TYR A 117 -12.83 8.56 -8.08
C TYR A 117 -11.81 9.27 -8.99
N GLY A 118 -11.88 9.11 -10.32
CA GLY A 118 -10.88 9.65 -11.24
C GLY A 118 -10.80 11.17 -11.28
N GLY A 119 -11.91 11.86 -10.99
CA GLY A 119 -11.99 13.32 -10.94
C GLY A 119 -11.70 13.95 -9.58
N LEU A 120 -11.45 13.16 -8.53
CA LEU A 120 -11.27 13.71 -7.18
C LEU A 120 -9.96 14.49 -7.05
N SER A 121 -10.03 15.57 -6.29
CA SER A 121 -8.88 16.39 -5.93
C SER A 121 -7.93 15.68 -4.96
N ALA A 122 -6.71 16.20 -4.83
CA ALA A 122 -5.74 15.70 -3.85
C ALA A 122 -6.27 15.80 -2.41
N GLY A 123 -7.07 16.82 -2.09
CA GLY A 123 -7.68 17.01 -0.78
C GLY A 123 -8.74 15.95 -0.47
N GLU A 124 -9.59 15.62 -1.44
CA GLU A 124 -10.61 14.56 -1.28
C GLU A 124 -9.97 13.18 -1.12
N PHE A 125 -8.95 12.87 -1.92
CA PHE A 125 -8.17 11.64 -1.72
C PHE A 125 -7.46 11.60 -0.37
N GLN A 126 -6.96 12.74 0.12
CA GLN A 126 -6.38 12.82 1.45
C GLN A 126 -7.42 12.55 2.54
N LEU A 127 -8.65 13.04 2.39
CA LEU A 127 -9.75 12.76 3.30
C LEU A 127 -10.11 11.26 3.31
N ILE A 128 -10.18 10.62 2.14
CA ILE A 128 -10.39 9.18 2.01
C ILE A 128 -9.27 8.42 2.75
N ARG A 129 -8.01 8.74 2.44
CA ARG A 129 -6.84 8.09 3.06
C ARG A 129 -6.86 8.27 4.58
N GLN A 130 -7.12 9.48 5.07
CA GLN A 130 -7.19 9.76 6.51
C GLN A 130 -8.31 8.95 7.18
N THR A 131 -9.49 8.90 6.57
CA THR A 131 -10.63 8.13 7.08
C THR A 131 -10.30 6.65 7.20
N LEU A 132 -9.65 6.07 6.18
CA LEU A 132 -9.17 4.69 6.22
C LEU A 132 -8.12 4.47 7.32
N LEU A 133 -7.15 5.38 7.45
CA LEU A 133 -6.11 5.27 8.48
C LEU A 133 -6.69 5.36 9.90
N ILE A 134 -7.64 6.25 10.14
CA ILE A 134 -8.36 6.38 11.41
C ILE A 134 -9.11 5.07 11.73
N PHE A 135 -9.78 4.48 10.75
CA PHE A 135 -10.51 3.24 10.95
C PHE A 135 -9.63 2.08 11.46
N PHE A 136 -8.39 2.00 10.95
CA PHE A 136 -7.43 0.95 11.30
C PHE A 136 -6.42 1.37 12.38
N GLN A 137 -6.45 2.60 12.89
CA GLN A 137 -5.37 3.16 13.71
C GLN A 137 -5.06 2.31 14.96
N ASP A 138 -6.11 1.83 15.64
CA ASP A 138 -5.99 1.08 16.90
C ASP A 138 -5.66 -0.40 16.71
N LEU A 139 -5.60 -0.89 15.46
CA LEU A 139 -5.25 -2.29 15.20
C LEU A 139 -3.73 -2.49 15.27
N HIS A 140 -3.32 -3.31 16.23
CA HIS A 140 -1.91 -3.63 16.52
C HIS A 140 -1.68 -5.15 16.55
N ILE A 141 -2.24 -5.85 15.56
CA ILE A 141 -2.18 -7.31 15.52
C ILE A 141 -0.85 -7.75 14.90
N ARG A 142 -0.18 -8.69 15.56
CA ARG A 142 1.12 -9.22 15.11
C ARG A 142 0.90 -10.18 13.94
N VAL A 143 1.53 -9.89 12.80
CA VAL A 143 1.48 -10.73 11.60
C VAL A 143 2.88 -11.29 11.35
N SER A 144 2.99 -12.62 11.33
CA SER A 144 4.28 -13.32 11.26
C SER A 144 5.14 -12.90 10.07
N MET A 145 4.54 -12.72 8.89
CA MET A 145 5.24 -12.25 7.70
C MET A 145 5.85 -10.85 7.90
N PHE A 146 5.10 -9.91 8.48
CA PHE A 146 5.60 -8.55 8.71
C PHE A 146 6.68 -8.49 9.80
N LEU A 147 6.59 -9.34 10.83
CA LEU A 147 7.65 -9.50 11.83
C LEU A 147 8.92 -10.07 11.21
N LYS A 148 8.79 -11.10 10.35
CA LYS A 148 9.92 -11.72 9.64
C LYS A 148 10.61 -10.73 8.72
N ASP A 149 9.83 -9.91 8.01
CA ASP A 149 10.33 -8.89 7.08
C ASP A 149 10.83 -7.63 7.82
N LYS A 150 10.72 -7.58 9.15
CA LYS A 150 11.11 -6.44 10.02
C LYS A 150 10.38 -5.13 9.72
N VAL A 151 9.25 -5.20 9.02
CA VAL A 151 8.38 -4.04 8.75
C VAL A 151 7.36 -3.82 9.88
N GLN A 152 7.28 -4.74 10.83
CA GLN A 152 6.48 -4.64 12.04
C GLN A 152 7.32 -5.00 13.26
N ASN A 153 7.07 -4.33 14.37
CA ASN A 153 7.71 -4.64 15.65
C ASN A 153 6.89 -5.66 16.47
N ASN A 154 7.46 -6.13 17.59
CA ASN A 154 6.78 -7.09 18.47
C ASN A 154 5.52 -6.55 19.16
N ASN A 155 5.28 -5.23 19.16
CA ASN A 155 4.06 -4.63 19.69
C ASN A 155 2.97 -4.41 18.61
N GLY A 156 3.19 -4.92 17.39
CA GLY A 156 2.21 -4.87 16.30
C GLY A 156 2.17 -3.56 15.51
N ARG A 157 3.01 -2.56 15.85
CA ARG A 157 3.16 -1.32 15.08
C ARG A 157 4.09 -1.51 13.88
N PHE A 158 3.77 -0.82 12.80
CA PHE A 158 4.60 -0.81 11.60
C PHE A 158 5.81 0.11 11.75
N VAL A 159 6.91 -0.30 11.13
CA VAL A 159 8.11 0.50 10.90
C VAL A 159 8.04 0.99 9.46
N LEU A 160 7.91 2.31 9.28
CA LEU A 160 7.79 2.91 7.94
C LEU A 160 9.18 3.23 7.37
N PRO A 161 9.39 3.06 6.05
CA PRO A 161 10.64 3.42 5.41
C PRO A 161 10.82 4.94 5.43
N VAL A 162 12.08 5.37 5.56
CA VAL A 162 12.52 6.78 5.54
C VAL A 162 13.43 7.04 4.33
N SER A 163 13.21 6.29 3.25
CA SER A 163 14.02 6.28 2.02
C SER A 163 13.20 5.67 0.89
N GLY A 164 13.69 5.80 -0.35
CA GLY A 164 13.04 5.27 -1.55
C GLY A 164 12.58 6.36 -2.50
N PRO A 165 11.79 6.00 -3.53
CA PRO A 165 11.30 6.97 -4.48
C PRO A 165 10.36 7.97 -3.79
N VAL A 166 10.58 9.25 -4.01
CA VAL A 166 9.60 10.29 -3.66
C VAL A 166 8.39 10.19 -4.58
N PRO A 167 7.21 10.70 -4.18
CA PRO A 167 6.05 10.79 -5.06
C PRO A 167 6.36 11.36 -6.44
N TRP A 168 5.73 10.81 -7.49
CA TRP A 168 5.83 11.40 -8.82
C TRP A 168 5.37 12.86 -8.82
N GLY A 169 6.15 13.71 -9.48
CA GLY A 169 5.94 15.17 -9.52
C GLY A 169 6.49 15.93 -8.32
N THR A 170 7.22 15.27 -7.41
CA THR A 170 7.87 15.95 -6.27
C THR A 170 9.39 15.99 -6.43
N GLU A 171 9.99 17.08 -5.94
CA GLU A 171 11.45 17.19 -5.83
C GLU A 171 11.98 16.31 -4.68
N VAL A 172 13.19 15.78 -4.84
CA VAL A 172 13.87 15.06 -3.77
C VAL A 172 14.16 16.03 -2.61
N PRO A 173 13.81 15.67 -1.35
CA PRO A 173 14.02 16.56 -0.21
C PRO A 173 15.51 16.83 0.02
N GLY A 174 15.81 18.00 0.60
CA GLY A 174 17.18 18.37 0.98
C GLY A 174 17.68 19.62 0.27
N LEU A 175 17.18 19.94 -0.92
CA LEU A 175 17.56 21.15 -1.62
C LEU A 175 16.91 22.39 -0.99
N ILE A 176 17.73 23.35 -0.58
CA ILE A 176 17.27 24.66 -0.09
C ILE A 176 17.78 25.73 -1.06
N ARG A 177 16.85 26.48 -1.64
CA ARG A 177 17.09 27.62 -2.53
C ARG A 177 16.79 28.92 -1.79
N MET A 178 17.70 29.89 -1.84
CA MET A 178 17.48 31.23 -1.31
C MET A 178 17.39 32.22 -2.46
N PHE A 179 16.36 33.04 -2.43
CA PHE A 179 16.09 34.05 -3.46
C PHE A 179 16.31 35.45 -2.89
N ASN A 180 16.77 36.38 -3.71
CA ASN A 180 16.85 37.80 -3.35
C ASN A 180 15.50 38.50 -3.56
N ASN A 181 15.44 39.81 -3.24
CA ASN A 181 14.24 40.63 -3.40
C ASN A 181 13.77 40.79 -4.86
N LYS A 182 14.58 40.38 -5.85
CA LYS A 182 14.24 40.36 -7.28
C LYS A 182 13.75 38.99 -7.75
N GLY A 183 13.69 37.99 -6.86
CA GLY A 183 13.31 36.62 -7.21
C GLY A 183 14.43 35.79 -7.87
N GLU A 184 15.68 36.28 -7.84
CA GLU A 184 16.83 35.56 -8.41
C GLU A 184 17.41 34.58 -7.36
N GLU A 185 17.71 33.34 -7.75
CA GLU A 185 18.36 32.35 -6.88
C GLU A 185 19.81 32.83 -6.59
N VAL A 186 20.08 33.18 -5.34
CA VAL A 186 21.40 33.68 -4.90
C VAL A 186 22.22 32.64 -4.15
N LYS A 187 21.57 31.59 -3.63
CA LYS A 187 22.26 30.53 -2.89
C LYS A 187 21.50 29.22 -2.97
N ARG A 188 22.29 28.15 -3.09
CA ARG A 188 21.83 26.76 -3.03
C ARG A 188 22.60 26.03 -1.95
N ILE A 189 21.89 25.37 -1.04
CA ILE A 189 22.48 24.49 -0.02
C ILE A 189 21.71 23.17 0.05
N GLU A 190 22.37 22.14 0.58
CA GLU A 190 21.80 20.81 0.71
C GLU A 190 21.74 20.40 2.20
N PHE A 191 20.54 20.05 2.67
CA PHE A 191 20.30 19.48 3.98
C PHE A 191 20.43 17.96 3.94
N LYS A 192 21.32 17.42 4.77
CA LYS A 192 21.50 15.97 4.92
C LYS A 192 20.32 15.36 5.69
N HIS A 193 19.31 14.93 4.96
CA HIS A 193 18.09 14.31 5.52
C HIS A 193 18.28 12.86 6.00
N GLY A 194 19.46 12.26 5.80
CA GLY A 194 19.80 10.92 6.33
C GLY A 194 19.11 9.73 5.66
N GLY A 195 18.27 9.99 4.65
CA GLY A 195 17.62 8.98 3.82
C GLY A 195 18.27 8.87 2.44
N ASN A 196 17.92 7.82 1.70
CA ASN A 196 18.29 7.66 0.29
C ASN A 196 17.02 7.88 -0.55
N TYR A 197 16.64 9.14 -0.74
CA TYR A 197 15.49 9.50 -1.57
C TYR A 197 15.91 9.65 -3.03
N VAL A 198 15.08 9.14 -3.94
CA VAL A 198 15.31 9.24 -5.38
C VAL A 198 14.04 9.74 -6.07
N PRO A 199 14.12 10.36 -7.26
CA PRO A 199 12.93 10.69 -8.03
C PRO A 199 12.12 9.44 -8.39
N ALA A 200 10.79 9.54 -8.41
CA ALA A 200 9.97 8.49 -9.01
C ALA A 200 10.29 8.37 -10.51
N PRO A 201 10.42 7.15 -11.06
CA PRO A 201 10.83 6.96 -12.45
C PRO A 201 9.77 7.42 -13.45
N LYS A 202 8.48 7.20 -13.16
CA LYS A 202 7.34 7.63 -13.97
C LYS A 202 6.05 7.61 -13.14
N GLU A 203 4.98 8.18 -13.68
CA GLU A 203 3.65 8.08 -13.10
C GLU A 203 3.04 6.69 -13.34
N GLY A 204 2.32 6.16 -12.34
CA GLY A 204 1.52 4.94 -12.49
C GLY A 204 0.29 5.17 -13.36
N SER A 205 -0.04 4.18 -14.19
CA SER A 205 -1.20 4.25 -15.08
C SER A 205 -2.52 4.11 -14.32
N PHE A 206 -3.48 4.98 -14.62
CA PHE A 206 -4.88 4.91 -14.16
C PHE A 206 -5.84 4.37 -15.23
N GLU A 207 -5.32 4.02 -16.40
CA GLU A 207 -6.11 3.43 -17.49
C GLU A 207 -6.50 1.98 -17.19
N LEU A 208 -7.47 1.41 -17.92
CA LEU A 208 -7.89 0.01 -17.73
C LEU A 208 -6.71 -0.97 -17.77
N TYR A 209 -5.74 -0.71 -18.65
CA TYR A 209 -4.49 -1.46 -18.75
C TYR A 209 -3.30 -0.51 -18.65
N GLY A 210 -2.25 -0.97 -17.97
CA GLY A 210 -0.98 -0.24 -17.93
C GLY A 210 -0.15 -0.61 -16.71
N ASP A 211 1.10 -0.13 -16.71
CA ASP A 211 2.00 -0.32 -15.58
C ASP A 211 1.60 0.62 -14.42
N ARG A 212 1.19 0.04 -13.29
CA ARG A 212 0.83 0.79 -12.08
C ARG A 212 2.06 1.38 -11.40
N VAL A 213 3.28 0.90 -11.70
CA VAL A 213 4.60 1.27 -11.13
C VAL A 213 4.76 0.97 -9.64
N LEU A 214 3.67 1.09 -8.89
CA LEU A 214 3.57 0.83 -7.47
C LEU A 214 3.49 -0.69 -7.21
N LYS A 215 4.31 -1.19 -6.29
CA LYS A 215 4.25 -2.60 -5.83
C LYS A 215 3.19 -2.84 -4.73
N LEU A 216 2.59 -1.78 -4.20
CA LEU A 216 1.46 -1.89 -3.28
C LEU A 216 0.24 -2.41 -4.07
N GLY A 217 -0.60 -3.22 -3.45
CA GLY A 217 -1.71 -3.88 -4.14
C GLY A 217 -1.38 -5.23 -4.77
N THR A 218 -0.10 -5.61 -4.84
CA THR A 218 0.31 -6.94 -5.35
C THR A 218 0.41 -7.97 -4.23
N ASN A 219 0.50 -9.26 -4.59
CA ASN A 219 0.68 -10.35 -3.62
C ASN A 219 1.93 -10.13 -2.76
N MET A 220 1.73 -10.05 -1.43
CA MET A 220 2.81 -9.81 -0.46
C MET A 220 3.68 -11.06 -0.19
N TYR A 221 3.20 -12.25 -0.58
CA TYR A 221 3.92 -13.52 -0.42
C TYR A 221 4.79 -13.88 -1.64
N SER A 222 4.81 -13.03 -2.67
CA SER A 222 5.63 -13.28 -3.86
C SER A 222 7.12 -13.31 -3.50
N VAL A 223 7.80 -14.39 -3.87
CA VAL A 223 9.20 -14.71 -3.49
C VAL A 223 10.22 -13.66 -3.95
N ASN A 224 9.86 -12.81 -4.91
CA ASN A 224 10.72 -11.78 -5.49
C ASN A 224 10.45 -10.37 -4.94
N ARG A 225 10.41 -10.20 -3.62
CA ARG A 225 10.50 -8.86 -3.03
C ARG A 225 11.97 -8.51 -2.77
N PRO A 226 12.56 -7.51 -3.46
CA PRO A 226 13.56 -6.71 -2.77
C PRO A 226 12.81 -6.01 -1.66
N VAL A 227 13.11 -6.35 -0.41
CA VAL A 227 12.59 -5.58 0.72
C VAL A 227 13.12 -4.16 0.51
N GLU A 228 12.24 -3.21 0.24
CA GLU A 228 12.58 -1.78 0.14
C GLU A 228 12.93 -1.20 1.53
N THR A 229 13.40 -2.04 2.45
CA THR A 229 14.19 -1.61 3.59
C THR A 229 15.60 -1.33 3.11
N HIS A 230 15.80 -0.19 2.47
CA HIS A 230 17.06 0.51 2.62
C HIS A 230 17.11 1.04 4.04
N MET A 231 17.37 0.14 4.99
CA MET A 231 17.96 0.57 6.25
C MET A 231 19.28 1.24 5.87
N SER A 232 19.45 2.49 6.27
CA SER A 232 20.73 3.17 6.29
C SER A 232 21.66 2.44 7.27
N GLY A 233 22.16 1.28 6.83
CA GLY A 233 23.19 0.49 7.49
C GLY A 233 24.53 0.88 6.90
N SER A 234 25.32 1.59 7.71
CA SER A 234 26.75 1.84 7.62
C SER A 234 27.46 1.24 6.40
N SER A 235 27.86 2.09 5.45
CA SER A 235 28.84 1.74 4.43
C SER A 235 30.12 1.20 5.09
N LYS A 236 30.32 -0.11 5.06
CA LYS A 236 31.63 -0.72 5.31
C LYS A 236 32.48 -0.47 4.06
N ASN A 237 33.19 0.65 4.03
CA ASN A 237 34.36 0.78 3.16
C ASN A 237 35.49 -0.07 3.74
N LEU A 238 35.85 -1.12 3.02
CA LEU A 238 37.09 -1.86 3.22
C LEU A 238 38.18 -1.15 2.41
N ALA A 239 38.94 -0.25 3.05
CA ALA A 239 40.29 0.10 2.62
C ALA A 239 41.07 0.84 3.73
N SER A 240 42.18 0.22 4.13
CA SER A 240 43.39 0.75 4.78
C SER A 240 43.29 1.56 6.09
N ARG A 241 43.82 0.92 7.15
CA ARG A 241 44.38 1.51 8.37
C ARG A 241 45.18 2.79 8.09
N THR A 242 44.99 3.82 8.92
CA THR A 242 46.07 4.48 9.69
C THR A 242 45.44 5.13 10.93
N GLN A 243 46.10 4.93 12.07
CA GLN A 243 45.69 5.40 13.39
C GLN A 243 45.73 6.93 13.48
N THR A 244 44.80 7.52 14.24
CA THR A 244 45.14 8.44 15.34
C THR A 244 43.90 8.77 16.18
N SER A 245 44.17 8.85 17.47
CA SER A 245 43.31 9.17 18.61
C SER A 245 42.61 10.53 18.49
N SER A 246 41.36 10.66 18.97
CA SER A 246 40.98 11.56 20.08
C SER A 246 39.45 11.57 20.30
N ALA A 247 39.05 11.62 21.57
CA ALA A 247 37.70 11.54 22.09
C ALA A 247 36.83 12.77 21.78
N ASN A 248 35.51 12.60 21.65
CA ASN A 248 34.57 13.15 22.62
C ASN A 248 33.12 12.69 22.42
N GLN A 249 32.49 12.46 23.55
CA GLN A 249 31.15 11.95 23.78
C GLN A 249 30.16 13.13 23.80
N ALA A 250 29.09 13.09 23.02
CA ALA A 250 27.93 13.95 23.25
C ALA A 250 26.65 13.28 22.72
N ARG A 251 25.88 12.70 23.66
CA ARG A 251 24.48 12.31 23.47
C ARG A 251 23.63 13.57 23.40
N ARG A 252 22.76 13.71 22.39
CA ARG A 252 21.58 14.57 22.50
C ARG A 252 20.33 13.85 22.03
N VAL A 253 19.46 13.66 23.01
CA VAL A 253 18.05 13.29 22.93
C VAL A 253 17.30 14.47 22.29
N ILE A 254 16.40 14.22 21.35
CA ILE A 254 15.42 15.20 20.87
C ILE A 254 14.04 14.59 21.11
N LEU A 255 13.23 15.34 21.87
CA LEU A 255 11.79 15.14 22.09
C LEU A 255 11.02 15.41 20.81
#